data_AF-A0A4Q7EVG4-F1
#
_entry.id   AF-A0A4Q7EVG4-F1
#
_cell.length_a   1.000
_cell.length_b   1.000
_cell.length_c   1.000
_cell.angle_alpha   90.00
_cell.angle_beta   90.00
_cell.angle_gamma   90.00
#
_symmetry.space_group_name_H-M   'P 1'
#
loop_
_entity.id
_entity.type
_entity.pdbx_description
1 polymer ?
#
loop_
_entity_poly.entity_id
_entity_poly.type
_entity_poly.pdbx_seq_one_letter_code
_entity_poly.pdbx_strand_id
1 'polypeptide(L)'
;MASIRQIEANRRNAKRSTGPKTAGGKARSSQNALRHGLARSGDPAVTENFAVAIALGFGHQVAPDLTMALARSKLALLRLRSLRQQMLAALLAGPLPADLKRLKGLERYERAALVQQRRALRLLSKQG
;
A
#
# COMPACT_ATOMS: atom_id res chain seq x y z
N MET A 1 19.72 0.17 9.54
CA MET A 1 19.94 1.52 8.97
C MET A 1 20.51 1.36 7.56
N ALA A 2 20.23 2.27 6.63
CA ALA A 2 20.81 2.21 5.29
C ALA A 2 22.27 2.68 5.35
N SER A 3 23.19 2.02 4.63
CA SER A 3 24.59 2.42 4.61
C SER A 3 24.79 3.74 3.84
N ILE A 4 25.90 4.43 4.08
CA ILE A 4 26.27 5.65 3.35
C ILE A 4 26.24 5.43 1.83
N ARG A 5 26.77 4.28 1.37
CA ARG A 5 26.73 3.86 -0.04
C ARG A 5 25.30 3.72 -0.57
N GLN A 6 24.38 3.16 0.24
CA GLN A 6 22.96 3.06 -0.14
C GLN A 6 22.29 4.43 -0.19
N ILE A 7 22.63 5.35 0.72
CA ILE A 7 22.07 6.71 0.75
C ILE A 7 22.51 7.50 -0.49
N GLU A 8 23.79 7.46 -0.85
CA GLU A 8 24.29 8.15 -2.05
C GLU A 8 23.72 7.57 -3.34
N ALA A 9 23.61 6.25 -3.42
CA ALA A 9 22.97 5.58 -4.56
C ALA A 9 21.50 5.98 -4.68
N ASN A 10 20.76 6.00 -3.56
CA ASN A 10 19.37 6.46 -3.54
C ASN A 10 19.25 7.94 -3.96
N ARG A 11 20.18 8.80 -3.54
CA ARG A 11 20.20 10.22 -3.91
C ARG A 11 20.47 10.42 -5.41
N ARG A 12 21.42 9.67 -6.00
CA ARG A 12 21.66 9.66 -7.46
C ARG A 12 20.47 9.12 -8.24
N ASN A 13 19.88 8.03 -7.78
CA ASN A 13 18.71 7.43 -8.41
C ASN A 13 17.47 8.33 -8.32
N ALA A 14 17.28 9.04 -7.21
CA ALA A 14 16.20 10.01 -7.05
C ALA A 14 16.34 11.20 -8.02
N LYS A 15 17.57 11.70 -8.26
CA LYS A 15 17.82 12.75 -9.27
C LYS A 15 17.49 12.29 -10.69
N ARG A 16 17.68 11.01 -11.00
CA ARG A 16 17.33 10.39 -12.30
C ARG A 16 15.85 10.00 -12.41
N SER A 17 15.24 9.60 -11.30
CA SER A 17 13.83 9.19 -11.20
C SER A 17 12.94 10.37 -10.86
N THR A 18 12.70 11.22 -11.84
CA THR A 18 11.70 12.28 -11.74
C THR A 18 10.36 11.76 -12.22
N GLY A 19 9.64 11.04 -11.35
CA GLY A 19 8.28 10.56 -11.66
C GLY A 19 7.42 11.66 -12.32
N PRO A 20 6.35 11.28 -13.03
CA PRO A 20 5.67 12.16 -13.98
C PRO A 20 5.33 13.54 -13.38
N LYS A 21 5.93 14.59 -13.95
CA LYS A 21 5.76 15.98 -13.50
C LYS A 21 4.54 16.67 -14.10
N THR A 22 4.07 16.19 -15.25
CA THR A 22 2.94 16.76 -15.98
C THR A 22 1.62 16.10 -15.58
N ALA A 23 0.50 16.83 -15.70
CA ALA A 23 -0.84 16.28 -15.42
C ALA A 23 -1.13 15.03 -16.29
N GLY A 24 -0.81 15.06 -17.59
CA GLY A 24 -0.95 13.91 -18.48
C GLY A 24 -0.01 12.74 -18.14
N GLY A 25 1.20 13.03 -17.63
CA GLY A 25 2.10 12.00 -17.12
C GLY A 25 1.54 11.33 -15.86
N LYS A 26 0.96 12.11 -14.95
CA LYS A 26 0.32 11.61 -13.72
C LYS A 26 -0.92 10.78 -14.04
N ALA A 27 -1.75 11.23 -14.99
CA ALA A 27 -2.93 10.49 -15.45
C ALA A 27 -2.57 9.13 -16.08
N ARG A 28 -1.52 9.08 -16.92
CA ARG A 28 -1.03 7.79 -17.45
C ARG A 28 -0.45 6.90 -16.34
N SER A 29 0.23 7.49 -15.36
CA SER A 29 0.78 6.74 -14.23
C SER A 29 -0.31 6.20 -13.30
N SER A 30 -1.41 6.94 -13.09
CA SER A 30 -2.54 6.47 -12.29
C SER A 30 -3.30 5.33 -12.97
N GLN A 31 -3.31 5.26 -14.31
CA GLN A 31 -3.85 4.11 -15.04
C GLN A 31 -3.08 2.80 -14.77
N ASN A 32 -1.82 2.84 -14.31
CA ASN A 32 -1.11 1.62 -13.90
C ASN A 32 -1.82 0.92 -12.73
N ALA A 33 -2.50 1.69 -11.86
CA ALA A 33 -3.33 1.16 -10.79
C ALA A 33 -4.56 0.43 -11.33
N LEU A 34 -5.16 0.94 -12.42
CA LEU A 34 -6.30 0.34 -13.08
C LEU A 34 -5.91 -0.91 -13.89
N ARG A 35 -4.75 -0.89 -14.56
CA ARG A 35 -4.27 -2.00 -15.40
C ARG A 35 -4.01 -3.29 -14.61
N HIS A 36 -3.44 -3.16 -13.40
CA HIS A 36 -3.08 -4.33 -12.59
C HIS A 36 -3.99 -4.54 -11.39
N GLY A 37 -4.84 -3.56 -11.04
CA GLY A 37 -5.76 -3.60 -9.91
C GLY A 37 -5.10 -3.44 -8.53
N LEU A 38 -3.77 -3.59 -8.45
CA LEU A 38 -3.01 -3.67 -7.20
C LEU A 38 -2.84 -2.34 -6.45
N ALA A 39 -3.10 -1.23 -7.12
CA ALA A 39 -3.02 0.12 -6.54
C ALA A 39 -4.35 0.86 -6.59
N ARG A 40 -5.47 0.15 -6.83
CA ARG A 40 -6.80 0.76 -6.83
C ARG A 40 -7.17 1.15 -5.39
N SER A 41 -7.60 2.41 -5.22
CA SER A 41 -8.16 2.87 -3.95
C SER A 41 -9.40 2.06 -3.61
N GLY A 42 -9.57 1.80 -2.31
CA GLY A 42 -10.76 1.15 -1.82
C GLY A 42 -12.03 1.94 -1.99
N ASP A 43 -13.15 1.27 -1.70
CA ASP A 43 -14.39 1.96 -1.40
C ASP A 43 -14.14 3.03 -0.30
N PRO A 44 -14.41 4.32 -0.60
CA PRO A 44 -14.28 5.41 0.37
C PRO A 44 -15.12 5.18 1.62
N ALA A 45 -16.36 4.71 1.49
CA ALA A 45 -17.27 4.51 2.61
C ALA A 45 -16.76 3.42 3.56
N VAL A 46 -16.24 2.31 3.01
CA VAL A 46 -15.60 1.26 3.82
C VAL A 46 -14.37 1.80 4.55
N THR A 47 -13.62 2.68 3.90
CA THR A 47 -12.41 3.27 4.48
C THR A 47 -12.74 4.22 5.63
N GLU A 48 -13.74 5.06 5.45
CA GLU A 48 -14.25 5.98 6.47
C GLU A 48 -14.82 5.22 7.67
N ASN A 49 -15.70 4.25 7.44
CA ASN A 49 -16.26 3.43 8.50
C ASN A 49 -15.17 2.71 9.32
N PHE A 50 -14.15 2.19 8.65
CA PHE A 50 -13.05 1.53 9.32
C PHE A 50 -12.15 2.52 10.10
N ALA A 51 -11.97 3.74 9.61
CA ALA A 51 -11.26 4.80 10.33
C ALA A 51 -12.00 5.21 11.61
N VAL A 52 -13.33 5.32 11.56
CA VAL A 52 -14.18 5.57 12.73
C VAL A 52 -14.06 4.42 13.74
N ALA A 53 -14.16 3.17 13.29
CA ALA A 53 -14.01 2.00 14.15
C ALA A 53 -12.64 1.96 14.85
N ILE A 54 -11.57 2.31 14.12
CA ILE A 54 -10.21 2.44 14.68
C ILE A 54 -10.19 3.53 15.76
N ALA A 55 -10.74 4.71 15.49
CA ALA A 55 -10.75 5.82 16.44
C ALA A 55 -11.46 5.44 17.74
N LEU A 56 -12.63 4.81 17.65
CA LEU A 56 -13.40 4.33 18.80
C LEU A 56 -12.62 3.29 19.63
N GLY A 57 -11.87 2.40 18.96
CA GLY A 57 -11.10 1.36 19.62
C GLY A 57 -9.90 1.84 20.43
N PHE A 58 -9.41 3.07 20.20
CA PHE A 58 -8.26 3.61 20.95
C PHE A 58 -8.63 4.18 22.33
N GLY A 59 -9.91 4.46 22.60
CA GLY A 59 -10.37 4.97 23.89
C GLY A 59 -9.89 6.38 24.25
N HIS A 60 -9.22 7.08 23.33
CA HIS A 60 -8.79 8.47 23.46
C HIS A 60 -8.91 9.20 22.12
N GLN A 61 -8.82 10.52 22.12
CA GLN A 61 -8.85 11.29 20.87
C GLN A 61 -7.58 11.04 20.06
N VAL A 62 -7.77 10.60 18.83
CA VAL A 62 -6.72 10.37 17.85
C VAL A 62 -6.96 11.27 16.65
N ALA A 63 -5.89 11.87 16.12
CA ALA A 63 -5.99 12.73 14.93
C ALA A 63 -6.68 11.99 13.75
N PRO A 64 -7.74 12.58 13.13
CA PRO A 64 -8.50 11.95 12.06
C PRO A 64 -7.65 11.51 10.85
N ASP A 65 -6.62 12.29 10.52
CA ASP A 65 -5.71 11.96 9.42
C ASP A 65 -4.91 10.67 9.68
N LEU A 66 -4.57 10.40 10.95
CA LEU A 66 -3.81 9.21 11.33
C LEU A 66 -4.70 7.96 11.30
N THR A 67 -5.93 8.04 11.79
CA THR A 67 -6.89 6.92 11.73
C THR A 67 -7.25 6.61 10.28
N MET A 68 -7.46 7.62 9.45
CA MET A 68 -7.69 7.48 8.02
C MET A 68 -6.49 6.84 7.30
N ALA A 69 -5.26 7.28 7.61
CA ALA A 69 -4.06 6.68 7.05
C ALA A 69 -3.89 5.22 7.46
N LEU A 70 -4.18 4.89 8.73
CA LEU A 70 -4.15 3.52 9.22
C LEU A 70 -5.22 2.67 8.54
N ALA A 71 -6.45 3.15 8.44
CA ALA A 71 -7.55 2.46 7.78
C ALA A 71 -7.25 2.11 6.32
N ARG A 72 -6.78 3.11 5.54
CA ARG A 72 -6.36 2.93 4.15
C ARG A 72 -5.28 1.85 4.02
N SER A 73 -4.23 1.92 4.85
CA SER A 73 -3.13 0.96 4.79
C SER A 73 -3.58 -0.46 5.15
N LYS A 74 -4.44 -0.63 6.16
CA LYS A 74 -4.93 -1.92 6.61
C LYS A 74 -5.86 -2.56 5.57
N LEU A 75 -6.79 -1.79 5.01
CA LEU A 75 -7.68 -2.28 3.95
C LEU A 75 -6.90 -2.64 2.68
N ALA A 76 -5.88 -1.86 2.32
CA ALA A 76 -5.00 -2.20 1.20
C ALA A 76 -4.27 -3.53 1.43
N LEU A 77 -3.73 -3.76 2.64
CA LEU A 77 -3.09 -5.03 3.00
C LEU A 77 -4.05 -6.22 2.90
N LEU A 78 -5.26 -6.08 3.45
CA LEU A 78 -6.27 -7.14 3.42
C LEU A 78 -6.63 -7.52 1.98
N ARG A 79 -6.83 -6.52 1.10
CA ARG A 79 -7.07 -6.77 -0.32
C ARG A 79 -5.92 -7.48 -1.01
N LEU A 80 -4.69 -7.03 -0.78
CA LEU A 80 -3.50 -7.66 -1.37
C LEU A 80 -3.34 -9.11 -0.92
N ARG A 81 -3.61 -9.39 0.36
CA ARG A 81 -3.58 -10.76 0.90
C ARG A 81 -4.69 -11.64 0.34
N SER A 82 -5.91 -11.12 0.22
CA SER A 82 -7.02 -11.82 -0.41
C SER A 82 -6.71 -12.17 -1.87
N LEU A 83 -6.15 -11.22 -2.64
CA LEU A 83 -5.72 -11.44 -4.01
C LEU A 83 -4.61 -12.51 -4.09
N ARG A 84 -3.62 -12.43 -3.20
CA ARG A 84 -2.55 -13.44 -3.13
C ARG A 84 -3.13 -14.83 -2.86
N GLN A 85 -4.06 -14.94 -1.91
CA GLN A 85 -4.71 -16.20 -1.56
C GLN A 85 -5.52 -16.76 -2.74
N GLN A 86 -6.30 -15.92 -3.42
CA GLN A 86 -7.05 -16.31 -4.62
C GLN A 86 -6.12 -16.82 -5.73
N MET A 87 -4.99 -16.15 -5.96
CA MET A 87 -4.00 -16.58 -6.95
C MET A 87 -3.31 -17.90 -6.57
N LEU A 88 -2.98 -18.09 -5.28
CA LEU A 88 -2.43 -19.35 -4.78
C LEU A 88 -3.44 -20.49 -4.88
N ALA A 89 -4.71 -20.24 -4.57
CA ALA A 89 -5.77 -21.23 -4.73
C ALA A 89 -5.97 -21.62 -6.19
N ALA A 90 -5.95 -20.66 -7.12
CA ALA A 90 -6.03 -20.93 -8.56
C ALA A 90 -4.84 -21.76 -9.07
N LEU A 91 -3.64 -21.53 -8.54
CA LEU A 91 -2.44 -22.34 -8.83
C LEU A 91 -2.57 -23.80 -8.38
N LEU A 92 -3.26 -24.05 -7.26
CA LEU A 92 -3.47 -25.41 -6.74
C LEU A 92 -4.58 -26.17 -7.52
N ALA A 93 -5.51 -25.44 -8.14
CA ALA A 93 -6.69 -26.00 -8.78
C ALA A 93 -6.56 -26.22 -10.31
N GLY A 94 -5.43 -25.87 -10.93
CA GLY A 94 -5.28 -25.95 -12.38
C GLY A 94 -3.83 -25.84 -12.86
N PRO A 95 -3.59 -25.85 -14.19
CA PRO A 95 -2.25 -25.70 -14.75
C PRO A 95 -1.61 -24.36 -14.34
N LEU A 96 -0.28 -24.33 -14.20
CA LEU A 96 0.47 -23.13 -13.82
C LEU A 96 0.05 -21.92 -14.68
N PRO A 97 -0.56 -20.86 -14.10
CA PRO A 97 -0.94 -19.68 -14.87
C PRO A 97 0.29 -18.91 -15.34
N ALA A 98 0.21 -18.32 -16.53
CA ALA A 98 1.22 -17.38 -17.06
C ALA A 98 1.49 -16.19 -16.11
N ASP A 99 0.57 -15.92 -15.18
CA ASP A 99 0.58 -14.82 -14.23
C ASP A 99 1.42 -15.06 -12.96
N LEU A 100 2.26 -16.10 -12.88
CA LEU A 100 3.22 -16.29 -11.77
C LEU A 100 4.10 -15.05 -11.51
N LYS A 101 4.44 -14.29 -12.55
CA LYS A 101 5.17 -13.00 -12.42
C LYS A 101 4.37 -11.98 -11.61
N ARG A 102 3.04 -12.01 -11.71
CA ARG A 102 2.11 -11.12 -11.00
C ARG A 102 2.06 -11.45 -9.50
N LEU A 103 2.24 -12.71 -9.12
CA LEU A 103 2.35 -13.14 -7.71
C LEU A 103 3.59 -12.58 -7.03
N LYS A 104 4.77 -12.61 -7.68
CA LYS A 104 5.98 -11.92 -7.19
C LYS A 104 5.78 -10.40 -7.11
N GLY A 105 5.03 -9.82 -8.05
CA GLY A 105 4.70 -8.40 -8.07
C GLY A 105 3.93 -7.93 -6.82
N LEU A 106 3.03 -8.78 -6.28
CA LEU A 106 2.23 -8.48 -5.10
C LEU A 106 3.07 -8.22 -3.85
N GLU A 107 4.20 -8.91 -3.68
CA GLU A 107 5.07 -8.78 -2.50
C GLU A 107 5.62 -7.36 -2.34
N ARG A 108 5.87 -6.67 -3.46
CA ARG A 108 6.29 -5.26 -3.44
C ARG A 108 5.22 -4.36 -2.83
N TYR A 109 3.96 -4.58 -3.20
CA TYR A 109 2.83 -3.79 -2.70
C TYR A 109 2.53 -4.11 -1.23
N GLU A 110 2.61 -5.38 -0.83
CA GLU A 110 2.42 -5.76 0.58
C GLU A 110 3.48 -5.13 1.49
N ARG A 111 4.76 -5.16 1.08
CA ARG A 111 5.83 -4.48 1.81
C ARG A 111 5.59 -2.98 1.94
N ALA A 112 5.17 -2.31 0.87
CA ALA A 112 4.88 -0.88 0.90
C ALA A 112 3.73 -0.53 1.87
N ALA A 113 2.64 -1.30 1.82
CA ALA A 113 1.50 -1.09 2.70
C ALA A 113 1.83 -1.41 4.18
N LEU A 114 2.66 -2.42 4.47
CA LEU A 114 3.17 -2.71 5.80
C LEU A 114 4.05 -1.57 6.35
N VAL A 115 4.89 -0.97 5.50
CA VAL A 115 5.72 0.18 5.89
C VAL A 115 4.84 1.38 6.24
N GLN A 116 3.80 1.66 5.45
CA GLN A 116 2.84 2.72 5.76
C GLN A 116 2.11 2.45 7.09
N GLN A 117 1.62 1.22 7.30
CA GLN A 117 0.96 0.83 8.55
C GLN A 117 1.87 1.02 9.78
N ARG A 118 3.12 0.54 9.71
CA ARG A 118 4.11 0.69 10.80
C ARG A 118 4.46 2.15 11.08
N ARG A 119 4.41 3.02 10.07
CA ARG A 119 4.62 4.46 10.26
C ARG A 119 3.42 5.08 10.96
N ALA A 120 2.20 4.76 10.53
CA ALA A 120 0.97 5.24 11.17
C ALA A 120 0.91 4.81 12.64
N LEU A 121 1.14 3.52 12.94
CA LEU A 121 1.14 3.00 14.31
C LEU A 121 2.18 3.68 15.21
N ARG A 122 3.39 3.97 14.69
CA ARG A 122 4.42 4.69 15.46
C ARG A 122 4.08 6.17 15.74
N LEU A 123 3.27 6.80 14.89
CA LEU A 123 2.80 8.16 15.13
C LEU A 123 1.65 8.16 16.14
N LEU A 124 0.77 7.17 16.03
CA LEU A 124 -0.33 6.95 16.98
C LEU A 124 0.20 6.67 18.39
N SER A 125 1.21 5.81 18.54
CA SER A 125 1.81 5.50 19.84
C SER A 125 2.59 6.65 20.49
N LYS A 126 2.70 7.81 19.83
CA LYS A 126 3.30 9.03 20.39
C LYS A 126 2.25 10.05 20.85
N GLN A 127 0.97 9.78 20.60
CA GLN A 127 -0.15 10.66 20.95
C GLN A 127 -0.92 10.20 22.19
N GLY A 128 -0.65 8.99 22.69
CA GLY A 128 -1.08 8.52 24.02
C GLY A 128 0.12 8.45 24.94
#